data_AF-A0A7L2PC85-F1
#
_entry.id   AF-A0A7L2PC85-F1
#
_cell.length_a   1.000
_cell.length_b   1.000
_cell.length_c   1.000
_cell.angle_alpha   90.00
_cell.angle_beta   90.00
_cell.angle_gamma   90.00
#
_symmetry.space_group_name_H-M   'P 1'
#
loop_
_entity.id
_entity.type
_entity.pdbx_description
1 polymer ?
#
loop_
_entity_poly.entity_id
_entity_poly.type
_entity_poly.pdbx_seq_one_letter_code
_entity_poly.pdbx_strand_id
1 'polypeptide(L)' 'EQRRRSERLFPFPGYNESSKDGDLMLLRLQVPAHLSPQVRPLPLARTCATPGTACEISGWGSTTSPEGETHLG' A
#
# COMPACT_ATOMS: atom_id res chain seq x y z
N GLU A 1 -14.10 -9.37 -9.53
CA GLU A 1 -13.00 -9.65 -8.58
C GLU A 1 -12.10 -10.74 -9.14
N GLN A 2 -10.79 -10.70 -8.87
CA GLN A 2 -9.85 -11.77 -9.24
C GLN A 2 -8.99 -12.14 -8.04
N ARG A 3 -9.02 -13.40 -7.61
CA ARG A 3 -8.18 -13.91 -6.50
C ARG A 3 -6.96 -14.62 -7.05
N ARG A 4 -5.77 -14.33 -6.51
CA ARG A 4 -4.48 -14.92 -6.90
C ARG A 4 -3.65 -15.24 -5.66
N ARG A 5 -2.85 -16.31 -5.73
CA ARG A 5 -1.84 -16.60 -4.72
C ARG A 5 -0.56 -15.84 -5.04
N SER A 6 0.18 -15.46 -4.01
CA SER A 6 1.58 -15.04 -4.16
C SER A 6 2.44 -16.26 -4.49
N GLU A 7 3.32 -16.11 -5.47
CA GLU A 7 4.37 -17.07 -5.79
C GLU A 7 5.63 -16.78 -4.97
N ARG A 8 5.98 -15.48 -4.87
CA ARG A 8 7.19 -15.03 -4.18
C ARG A 8 7.02 -13.61 -3.67
N LEU A 9 7.67 -13.33 -2.55
CA LEU A 9 7.77 -12.02 -1.90
C LEU A 9 9.20 -11.48 -2.05
N PHE A 10 9.33 -10.18 -2.29
CA PHE A 10 10.61 -9.48 -2.41
C PHE A 10 10.58 -8.21 -1.55
N PRO A 11 10.85 -8.31 -0.23
CA PRO A 11 10.93 -7.14 0.62
C PRO A 11 12.11 -6.25 0.19
N PHE A 12 11.98 -4.94 0.40
CA PHE A 12 13.08 -4.02 0.14
C PHE A 12 14.29 -4.40 1.03
N PRO A 13 15.49 -4.63 0.46
CA PRO A 13 16.64 -5.11 1.25
C PRO A 13 17.08 -4.16 2.37
N GLY A 14 16.78 -2.86 2.25
CA GLY A 14 17.08 -1.85 3.25
C GLY A 14 15.97 -1.61 4.27
N TYR A 15 14.94 -2.47 4.33
CA TYR A 15 13.87 -2.31 5.30
C TYR A 15 14.40 -2.37 6.74
N ASN A 16 14.07 -1.34 7.52
CA ASN A 16 14.42 -1.26 8.94
C ASN A 16 13.16 -1.44 9.79
N GLU A 17 13.08 -2.52 10.56
CA GLU A 17 11.91 -2.83 11.40
C GLU A 17 11.64 -1.78 12.49
N SER A 18 12.68 -1.14 13.02
CA SER A 18 12.55 -0.17 14.12
C SER A 18 12.08 1.20 13.63
N SER A 19 12.66 1.71 12.55
CA SER A 19 12.28 3.02 12.01
C SER A 19 11.15 2.96 10.99
N LYS A 20 10.87 1.76 10.45
CA LYS A 20 10.00 1.51 9.29
C LYS A 20 10.54 2.13 7.99
N ASP A 21 11.81 2.55 7.97
CA ASP A 21 12.43 3.01 6.73
C ASP A 21 12.46 1.90 5.69
N GLY A 22 12.10 2.24 4.45
CA GLY A 22 12.07 1.28 3.36
C GLY A 22 10.92 0.28 3.44
N ASP A 23 9.79 0.65 4.05
CA ASP A 23 8.56 -0.16 4.07
C ASP A 23 7.95 -0.28 2.66
N LEU A 24 8.54 -1.17 1.86
CA LEU A 24 8.17 -1.47 0.48
C LEU A 24 8.47 -2.94 0.19
N MET A 25 7.56 -3.61 -0.52
CA MET A 25 7.73 -5.00 -0.94
C MET A 25 7.07 -5.22 -2.31
N LEU A 26 7.70 -6.05 -3.15
CA LEU A 26 7.07 -6.55 -4.38
C LEU A 26 6.51 -7.96 -4.16
N LEU A 27 5.35 -8.23 -4.75
CA LEU A 27 4.73 -9.55 -4.77
C LEU A 27 4.63 -10.04 -6.22
N ARG A 28 5.17 -11.22 -6.49
CA ARG A 28 4.96 -11.93 -7.76
C ARG A 28 3.74 -12.83 -7.63
N LEU A 29 2.76 -12.66 -8.52
CA LEU A 29 1.55 -13.49 -8.56
C LEU A 29 1.84 -14.83 -9.24
N GLN A 30 1.31 -15.92 -8.70
CA GLN A 30 1.45 -17.27 -9.29
C GLN A 30 0.83 -17.37 -10.68
N VAL A 31 -0.27 -16.65 -10.91
CA VAL A 31 -0.90 -16.49 -12.22
C VAL A 31 -1.08 -15.01 -12.46
N PRO A 32 -0.69 -14.48 -13.64
CA PRO A 32 -0.92 -13.08 -13.98
C PRO A 32 -2.38 -12.66 -13.79
N ALA A 33 -2.59 -11.39 -13.43
CA ALA A 33 -3.91 -10.81 -13.40
C ALA A 33 -4.41 -10.59 -14.85
N HIS A 34 -5.69 -10.83 -15.10
CA HIS A 34 -6.31 -10.44 -16.37
C HIS A 34 -6.61 -8.94 -16.31
N LEU A 35 -6.03 -8.17 -17.22
CA LEU A 35 -6.28 -6.73 -17.26
C LEU A 35 -7.66 -6.45 -17.87
N SER A 36 -8.38 -5.50 -17.27
CA SER A 36 -9.72 -5.08 -17.68
C SER A 36 -9.96 -3.61 -17.29
N PRO A 37 -11.09 -3.01 -17.67
CA PRO A 37 -11.42 -1.66 -17.20
C PRO A 37 -11.46 -1.52 -15.67
N GLN A 38 -11.68 -2.59 -14.92
CA GLN A 38 -11.72 -2.62 -13.46
C GLN A 38 -10.39 -3.06 -12.82
N VAL A 39 -9.48 -3.68 -13.59
CA VAL A 39 -8.19 -4.18 -13.11
C VAL A 39 -7.08 -3.66 -14.02
N ARG A 40 -6.37 -2.63 -13.55
CA ARG A 40 -5.35 -1.94 -14.33
C ARG A 40 -4.18 -1.51 -13.44
N PRO A 41 -2.93 -1.60 -13.94
CA PRO A 41 -1.77 -1.15 -13.20
C PRO A 41 -1.75 0.37 -13.06
N LEU A 42 -1.20 0.86 -11.95
CA LEU A 42 -0.89 2.28 -11.79
C LEU A 42 0.50 2.57 -12.38
N PRO A 43 0.68 3.71 -13.09
CA PRO A 43 1.99 4.10 -13.58
C PRO A 43 2.92 4.43 -12.42
N LEU A 44 4.19 4.04 -12.56
CA LEU A 44 5.22 4.41 -11.58
C LEU A 44 5.53 5.90 -11.67
N ALA A 45 5.65 6.54 -10.51
CA ALA A 45 6.12 7.91 -10.42
C ALA A 45 7.57 8.00 -10.93
N ARG A 46 7.85 9.03 -11.75
CA ARG A 46 9.20 9.31 -12.26
C ARG A 46 9.88 10.45 -11.52
N THR A 47 9.09 11.24 -10.78
CA THR A 47 9.52 12.40 -10.01
C THR A 47 8.78 12.40 -8.69
N CYS A 48 9.37 13.03 -7.67
CA CYS A 48 8.71 13.22 -6.39
C CYS A 48 7.53 14.21 -6.54
N ALA A 49 6.47 13.97 -5.78
CA ALA A 49 5.39 14.94 -5.64
C ALA A 49 5.87 16.17 -4.85
N THR A 50 5.32 17.34 -5.17
CA THR A 50 5.58 18.57 -4.41
C THR A 50 4.65 18.67 -3.20
N PRO A 51 5.07 19.31 -2.10
CA PRO A 51 4.17 19.59 -0.98
C PRO A 51 2.91 20.33 -1.45
N GLY A 52 1.75 19.91 -0.95
CA GLY A 52 0.45 20.48 -1.34
C GLY A 52 -0.17 19.86 -2.60
N THR A 53 0.50 18.91 -3.28
CA THR A 53 -0.13 18.12 -4.35
C THR A 53 -1.32 17.34 -3.79
N ALA A 54 -2.49 17.51 -4.41
CA ALA A 54 -3.68 16.75 -4.06
C ALA A 54 -3.50 15.27 -4.46
N CYS A 55 -3.83 14.37 -3.54
CA CYS A 55 -3.72 12.92 -3.71
C CYS A 55 -5.05 12.25 -3.33
N GLU A 56 -5.33 11.11 -3.96
CA GLU A 56 -6.45 10.24 -3.60
C GLU A 56 -5.92 9.04 -2.81
N ILE A 57 -6.54 8.75 -1.67
CA ILE A 57 -6.19 7.62 -0.80
C ILE A 57 -7.44 6.75 -0.65
N SER A 58 -7.28 5.43 -0.80
CA SER A 58 -8.38 4.46 -0.75
C SER A 58 -8.03 3.26 0.13
N GLY A 59 -9.02 2.71 0.85
CA GLY A 59 -8.85 1.48 1.64
C GLY A 59 -10.11 1.05 2.37
N TRP A 60 -10.03 -0.09 3.07
CA TRP A 60 -11.10 -0.64 3.92
C TRP A 60 -10.71 -0.66 5.41
N GLY A 61 -9.81 0.24 5.83
CA GLY A 61 -9.31 0.32 7.21
C GLY A 61 -10.31 0.92 8.19
N SER A 62 -9.93 0.97 9.48
CA SER A 62 -10.74 1.62 10.53
C SER A 62 -11.03 3.07 10.18
N THR A 63 -12.28 3.49 10.37
CA THR A 63 -12.71 4.89 10.26
C THR A 63 -12.86 5.58 11.61
N THR A 64 -12.57 4.87 12.70
CA THR A 64 -12.55 5.41 14.07
C THR A 64 -11.11 5.50 14.57
N SER A 65 -10.82 6.56 15.34
CA SER A 65 -9.55 6.69 16.04
C SER A 65 -9.54 5.80 17.30
N PRO A 66 -8.37 5.27 17.71
CA PRO A 66 -8.21 4.65 19.03
C PRO A 66 -8.41 5.62 20.20
N GLU A 67 -8.40 6.93 19.93
CA GLU A 67 -8.41 8.03 20.91
C GLU A 67 -9.83 8.45 21.32
N GLY A 68 -10.70 7.47 21.54
CA GLY A 68 -12.08 7.67 21.98
C GLY A 68 -12.31 7.56 23.50
N GLU A 69 -11.27 7.28 24.29
CA GLU A 69 -11.32 7.31 25.76
C GLU A 69 -10.40 8.42 26.29
N THR A 70 -10.87 9.65 26.21
CA THR A 70 -10.42 10.69 27.13
C THR A 70 -10.76 10.23 28.54
N HIS A 71 -9.76 9.72 29.27
CA HIS A 71 -9.80 9.66 30.73
C HIS A 71 -10.06 11.08 31.24
N LEU A 72 -11.31 11.36 31.65
CA LEU A 72 -11.65 12.52 32.46
C LEU A 72 -11.01 12.30 33.84
N GLY A 73 -9.87 12.96 34.05
CA GLY A 73 -9.37 13.33 35.38
C GLY A 73 -9.78 14.76 35.69
#